data_AF-A0A2R4P165-F1
#
_entry.id   AF-A0A2R4P165-F1
#
_cell.length_a   1.000
_cell.length_b   1.000
_cell.length_c   1.000
_cell.angle_alpha   90.00
_cell.angle_beta   90.00
_cell.angle_gamma   90.00
#
_symmetry.space_group_name_H-M   'P 1'
#
loop_
_entity.id
_entity.type
_entity.pdbx_description
1 polymer ?
#
loop_
_entity_poly.entity_id
_entity_poly.type
_entity_poly.pdbx_seq_one_letter_code
_entity_poly.pdbx_strand_id
1 'polypeptide(L)'
;MKEKKLIIKDIQGEIYVISQDGSIKMLKDGDEIYADQKIFTKNLDAKITLEDGEQVNLSAHQSINLDEILKISTKPAEEKDDHSNGFGASEGISLSAASFVTSGHSANIHQIYNQHRSLEPNVSSTQLAQLKSVSGASSTQVEKGSATAEPKEEPFIDTINVLKVTNRGLDADIWLYDSARNHERGLDYYDIEHNSKSILKEWSASHHVSATSTFNDLRYATGNQYMPPFSSEVLNVKVRSRTPSDIELARIGRDPNVNYTKDRIDRGFDLYVEPPNKNGHYKLFESKITADGVMVSMDGWIFIKNRSAIDKFYYEIKQQRQSIKFEFDGREISWQPFAAATRNGGIDEDRASQSESTSSLNLTNDYGFYKVHIEVSDERYSYMFRVHPDSTFSRIISNDPNIKLVSNAYMEALAQNHLVTKQSDTFYKAANKPDGTIFGSNASDFNEKYDLKFEGTKDVGSNDDDKFIFNSHDIDAKGGIDTLLFTQNVDLTKISELDKRLESFERIELDDKKAVKLKLNGQNISDMIDSNPTEGPDGKVSLNTILKISGDSDDVVQLVGNFIKATSAEVAALNAKHSVIGADYNKLDEVGGEAVNQVYKGENNAGQTFFVEIDKNVQVEVM
;
A
#
# COMPACT_ATOMS: atom_id res chain seq x y z
N MET A 1 2.54 26.22 23.75
CA MET A 1 1.07 26.12 23.62
C MET A 1 0.56 25.49 24.90
N LYS A 2 -0.56 25.96 25.46
CA LYS A 2 -1.16 25.28 26.63
C LYS A 2 -1.50 23.86 26.20
N GLU A 3 -0.91 22.86 26.86
CA GLU A 3 -1.27 21.45 26.69
C GLU A 3 -2.78 21.33 26.86
N LYS A 4 -3.48 20.98 25.78
CA LYS A 4 -4.91 20.63 25.87
C LYS A 4 -4.96 19.36 26.72
N LYS A 5 -5.65 19.44 27.86
CA LYS A 5 -5.91 18.29 28.73
C LYS A 5 -7.38 18.22 29.09
N LEU A 6 -7.92 17.01 29.17
CA LEU A 6 -9.26 16.74 29.67
C LEU A 6 -9.15 16.03 31.02
N ILE A 7 -9.98 16.45 31.98
CA ILE A 7 -10.04 15.85 33.32
C ILE A 7 -11.28 14.97 33.39
N ILE A 8 -11.09 13.72 33.82
CA ILE A 8 -12.14 12.73 33.89
C ILE A 8 -12.83 12.81 35.25
N LYS A 9 -14.15 12.98 35.24
CA LYS A 9 -14.96 13.08 36.44
C LYS A 9 -15.52 11.73 36.89
N ASP A 10 -15.99 10.93 35.95
CA ASP A 10 -16.60 9.62 36.21
C ASP A 10 -16.38 8.69 35.00
N ILE A 11 -16.08 7.43 35.26
CA ILE A 11 -15.90 6.39 34.24
C ILE A 11 -16.86 5.23 34.52
N GLN A 12 -17.57 4.81 33.46
CA GLN A 12 -18.34 3.57 33.46
C GLN A 12 -17.75 2.64 32.41
N GLY A 13 -17.25 1.48 32.83
CA GLY A 13 -16.61 0.51 31.94
C GLY A 13 -15.08 0.54 31.99
N GLU A 14 -14.44 -0.35 31.22
CA GLU A 14 -12.99 -0.47 31.17
C GLU A 14 -12.41 0.36 30.01
N ILE A 15 -11.76 1.47 30.37
CA ILE A 15 -11.12 2.39 29.43
C ILE A 15 -9.63 2.40 29.73
N TYR A 16 -8.83 2.32 28.67
CA TYR A 16 -7.39 2.34 28.75
C TYR A 16 -6.87 3.54 27.97
N VAL A 17 -5.74 4.08 28.40
CA VAL A 17 -5.04 5.15 27.70
C VAL A 17 -3.63 4.70 27.39
N ILE A 18 -3.23 4.93 26.15
CA ILE A 18 -1.87 4.69 25.64
C ILE A 18 -1.18 6.06 25.59
N SER A 19 -0.06 6.16 26.31
CA SER A 19 0.81 7.34 26.24
C SER A 19 1.78 7.22 25.08
N GLN A 20 2.41 8.33 24.66
CA GLN A 20 3.40 8.33 23.58
C GLN A 20 4.57 7.35 23.79
N ASP A 21 4.89 7.00 25.03
CA ASP A 21 5.94 6.03 25.36
C ASP A 21 5.47 4.56 25.30
N GLY A 22 4.25 4.32 24.78
CA GLY A 22 3.63 3.00 24.70
C GLY A 22 3.12 2.48 26.04
N SER A 23 3.20 3.26 27.12
CA SER A 23 2.67 2.83 28.42
C SER A 23 1.14 2.84 28.41
N ILE A 24 0.57 1.68 28.77
CA ILE A 24 -0.87 1.49 28.88
C ILE A 24 -1.26 1.57 30.34
N LYS A 25 -2.17 2.49 30.68
CA LYS A 25 -2.82 2.51 31.99
C LYS A 25 -4.33 2.43 31.83
N MET A 26 -4.98 1.78 32.79
CA MET A 26 -6.43 1.85 32.91
C MET A 26 -6.80 3.22 33.47
N LEU A 27 -7.69 3.92 32.77
CA LEU A 27 -8.18 5.23 33.13
C LEU A 27 -9.04 5.13 34.40
N LYS A 28 -8.88 6.08 35.32
CA LYS A 28 -9.65 6.18 36.56
C LYS A 28 -10.25 7.57 36.72
N ASP A 29 -11.26 7.68 37.58
CA ASP A 29 -11.83 8.97 37.96
C ASP A 29 -10.71 9.90 38.49
N GLY A 30 -10.69 11.12 37.98
CA GLY A 30 -9.67 12.12 38.28
C GLY A 30 -8.41 12.06 37.41
N ASP A 31 -8.27 11.07 36.52
CA ASP A 31 -7.15 11.04 35.58
C ASP A 31 -7.24 12.18 34.54
N GLU A 32 -6.07 12.64 34.10
CA GLU A 32 -5.93 13.59 32.99
C GLU A 32 -5.60 12.84 31.69
N ILE A 33 -6.27 13.23 30.59
CA ILE A 33 -5.94 12.79 29.23
C ILE A 33 -5.28 13.96 28.50
N TYR A 34 -4.12 13.70 27.89
CA TYR A 34 -3.36 14.68 27.11
C TYR A 34 -3.57 14.48 25.60
N ALA A 35 -3.29 15.53 24.82
CA ALA A 35 -3.60 15.58 23.38
C ALA A 35 -2.91 14.50 22.53
N ASP A 36 -1.79 14.02 23.03
CA ASP A 36 -0.92 13.01 22.46
C ASP A 36 -1.26 11.58 22.90
N GLN A 37 -2.30 11.41 23.71
CA GLN A 37 -2.73 10.12 24.21
C GLN A 37 -3.95 9.59 23.45
N LYS A 38 -3.98 8.29 23.24
CA LYS A 38 -5.11 7.58 22.62
C LYS A 38 -5.86 6.81 23.70
N ILE A 39 -7.17 6.97 23.79
CA ILE A 39 -8.00 6.14 24.67
C ILE A 39 -8.64 5.03 23.86
N PHE A 40 -8.82 3.88 24.49
CA PHE A 40 -9.50 2.77 23.88
C PHE A 40 -10.29 1.96 24.90
N THR A 41 -11.39 1.38 24.43
CA THR A 41 -12.16 0.37 25.16
C THR A 41 -11.75 -1.01 24.68
N LYS A 42 -11.77 -1.99 25.59
CA LYS A 42 -11.52 -3.39 25.23
C LYS A 42 -12.83 -4.07 24.83
N ASN A 43 -13.56 -4.61 25.80
CA ASN A 43 -14.56 -5.63 25.51
C ASN A 43 -16.02 -5.14 25.60
N LEU A 44 -16.24 -3.98 26.23
CA LEU A 44 -17.58 -3.47 26.52
C LEU A 44 -17.66 -2.00 26.19
N ASP A 45 -18.88 -1.56 25.86
CA ASP A 45 -19.20 -0.14 25.78
C ASP A 45 -18.84 0.53 27.11
N ALA A 46 -18.22 1.69 27.02
CA ALA A 46 -17.82 2.48 28.15
C ALA A 46 -18.33 3.92 28.02
N LYS A 47 -18.30 4.66 29.11
CA LYS A 47 -18.70 6.05 29.16
C LYS A 47 -17.70 6.83 29.99
N ILE A 48 -17.30 7.98 29.46
CA ILE A 48 -16.53 8.99 30.17
C ILE A 48 -17.44 10.16 30.45
N THR A 49 -17.44 10.64 31.68
CA THR A 49 -17.97 11.97 32.04
C THR A 49 -16.79 12.90 32.29
N LEU A 50 -16.74 14.03 31.59
CA LEU A 50 -15.73 15.07 31.74
C LEU A 50 -16.05 15.99 32.92
N GLU A 51 -15.08 16.77 33.37
CA GLU A 51 -15.24 17.70 34.51
C GLU A 51 -16.33 18.76 34.28
N ASP A 52 -16.50 19.22 33.04
CA ASP A 52 -17.56 20.15 32.61
C ASP A 52 -18.95 19.50 32.54
N GLY A 53 -19.04 18.18 32.74
CA GLY A 53 -20.28 17.41 32.78
C GLY A 53 -20.68 16.78 31.45
N GLU A 54 -19.89 16.95 30.39
CA GLU A 54 -20.14 16.30 29.11
C GLU A 54 -19.87 14.80 29.17
N GLN A 55 -20.64 14.03 28.40
CA GLN A 55 -20.54 12.57 28.36
C GLN A 55 -20.10 12.10 26.98
N VAL A 56 -19.08 11.24 26.97
CA VAL A 56 -18.54 10.59 25.79
C VAL A 56 -18.86 9.11 25.91
N ASN A 57 -19.69 8.59 25.00
CA ASN A 57 -19.97 7.17 24.91
C ASN A 57 -18.93 6.54 23.99
N LEU A 58 -18.31 5.47 24.46
CA LEU A 58 -17.33 4.69 23.72
C LEU A 58 -17.92 3.30 23.46
N SER A 59 -17.99 2.88 22.21
CA SER A 59 -18.35 1.51 21.87
C SER A 59 -17.22 0.55 22.26
N ALA A 60 -17.51 -0.74 22.44
CA ALA A 60 -16.49 -1.77 22.59
C ALA A 60 -15.48 -1.74 21.42
N HIS A 61 -14.20 -1.99 21.69
CA HIS A 61 -13.09 -1.94 20.73
C HIS A 61 -12.89 -0.59 20.00
N GLN A 62 -13.48 0.48 20.52
CA GLN A 62 -13.32 1.81 19.95
C GLN A 62 -12.01 2.42 20.46
N SER A 63 -11.27 3.04 19.55
CA SER A 63 -10.06 3.80 19.87
C SER A 63 -10.22 5.22 19.36
N ILE A 64 -10.05 6.22 20.23
CA ILE A 64 -10.22 7.64 19.88
C ILE A 64 -9.12 8.50 20.46
N ASN A 65 -8.79 9.58 19.75
CA ASN A 65 -7.81 10.58 20.18
C ASN A 65 -8.49 11.77 20.87
N LEU A 66 -7.73 12.61 21.59
CA LEU A 66 -8.28 13.77 22.31
C LEU A 66 -9.06 14.74 21.40
N ASP A 67 -8.57 15.00 20.19
CA ASP A 67 -9.24 15.92 19.25
C ASP A 67 -10.60 15.37 18.75
N GLU A 68 -10.79 14.04 18.78
CA GLU A 68 -12.07 13.41 18.47
C GLU A 68 -13.04 13.50 19.65
N ILE A 69 -12.53 13.31 20.89
CA ILE A 69 -13.30 13.55 22.12
C ILE A 69 -13.84 14.98 22.13
N LEU A 70 -12.99 15.97 21.83
CA LEU A 70 -13.35 17.39 21.78
C LEU A 70 -14.39 17.70 20.68
N LYS A 71 -14.37 16.98 19.55
CA LYS A 71 -15.39 17.12 18.49
C LYS A 71 -16.74 16.53 18.89
N ILE A 72 -16.75 15.45 19.67
CA ILE A 72 -17.96 14.80 20.19
C ILE A 72 -18.59 15.65 21.31
N SER A 73 -17.74 16.24 22.14
CA SER A 73 -18.03 17.24 23.18
C SER A 73 -18.78 18.45 22.61
N THR A 74 -18.34 18.99 21.47
CA THR A 74 -19.00 20.11 20.81
C THR A 74 -20.12 19.67 19.85
N LYS A 75 -21.30 19.28 20.36
CA LYS A 75 -22.54 19.28 19.57
C LYS A 75 -23.56 20.29 20.14
N PRO A 76 -24.28 21.03 19.28
CA PRO A 76 -25.22 22.07 19.72
C PRO A 76 -26.42 21.42 20.43
N ALA A 77 -26.89 22.09 21.49
CA ALA A 77 -28.04 21.69 22.29
C ALA A 77 -29.26 21.39 21.41
N GLU A 78 -29.94 20.28 21.69
CA GLU A 78 -31.25 19.94 21.15
C GLU A 78 -32.23 21.10 21.35
N GLU A 79 -32.79 21.56 20.23
CA GLU A 79 -33.97 22.43 20.21
C GLU A 79 -35.13 21.69 20.87
N LYS A 80 -35.70 22.29 21.91
CA LYS A 80 -37.01 21.90 22.42
C LYS A 80 -38.05 22.13 21.33
N ASP A 81 -38.69 21.05 20.92
CA ASP A 81 -39.97 21.09 20.21
C ASP A 81 -40.99 21.93 21.00
N ASP A 82 -41.33 23.10 20.45
CA ASP A 82 -42.58 23.80 20.77
C ASP A 82 -43.33 24.05 19.46
N HIS A 83 -44.39 23.27 19.24
CA HIS A 83 -45.31 23.46 18.14
C HIS A 83 -46.09 24.78 18.31
N SER A 84 -45.92 25.74 17.39
CA SER A 84 -47.06 26.56 16.93
C SER A 84 -46.81 27.22 15.55
N ASN A 85 -47.90 27.28 14.79
CA ASN A 85 -48.04 27.65 13.38
C ASN A 85 -47.47 29.01 12.96
N GLY A 86 -46.94 29.08 11.73
CA GLY A 86 -46.76 30.35 11.02
C GLY A 86 -46.22 30.21 9.59
N PHE A 87 -47.11 30.37 8.61
CA PHE A 87 -46.88 30.41 7.15
C PHE A 87 -45.68 31.24 6.66
N GLY A 88 -45.07 30.83 5.54
CA GLY A 88 -44.32 31.73 4.65
C GLY A 88 -43.47 31.03 3.59
N ALA A 89 -43.94 31.02 2.35
CA ALA A 89 -43.40 30.33 1.19
C ALA A 89 -42.01 30.80 0.69
N SER A 90 -41.24 29.89 0.07
CA SER A 90 -40.78 30.06 -1.33
C SER A 90 -40.10 28.79 -1.88
N GLU A 91 -40.67 28.30 -2.97
CA GLU A 91 -40.04 27.62 -4.11
C GLU A 91 -39.26 26.31 -3.87
N GLY A 92 -40.02 25.21 -3.94
CA GLY A 92 -39.47 23.89 -4.21
C GLY A 92 -39.08 23.72 -5.68
N ILE A 93 -37.92 23.10 -5.91
CA ILE A 93 -37.63 22.39 -7.14
C ILE A 93 -37.60 20.90 -6.77
N SER A 94 -38.66 20.21 -7.16
CA SER A 94 -38.88 18.78 -6.97
C SER A 94 -37.90 17.98 -7.83
N LEU A 95 -37.01 17.21 -7.19
CA LEU A 95 -36.24 16.15 -7.85
C LEU A 95 -37.08 14.87 -7.86
N SER A 96 -38.02 14.82 -8.80
CA SER A 96 -38.78 13.61 -9.11
C SER A 96 -38.69 13.35 -10.62
N ALA A 97 -38.13 12.20 -10.96
CA ALA A 97 -38.00 11.58 -12.28
C ALA A 97 -36.91 12.14 -13.23
N ALA A 98 -35.69 11.65 -13.05
CA ALA A 98 -34.77 11.39 -14.16
C ALA A 98 -34.27 9.94 -14.05
N SER A 99 -34.49 9.18 -15.11
CA SER A 99 -34.16 7.77 -15.27
C SER A 99 -32.65 7.52 -15.19
N PHE A 100 -32.19 6.79 -14.18
CA PHE A 100 -30.85 6.21 -14.16
C PHE A 100 -30.90 4.80 -14.77
N VAL A 101 -30.84 4.76 -16.09
CA VAL A 101 -30.28 3.64 -16.84
C VAL A 101 -29.25 4.29 -17.76
N THR A 102 -28.02 3.81 -17.74
CA THR A 102 -26.83 4.30 -18.51
C THR A 102 -25.99 5.44 -17.90
N SER A 103 -25.27 5.16 -16.81
CA SER A 103 -23.82 5.42 -16.68
C SER A 103 -23.37 4.95 -15.29
N GLY A 104 -22.38 4.06 -15.26
CA GLY A 104 -21.81 3.55 -14.01
C GLY A 104 -20.95 4.62 -13.36
N HIS A 105 -21.54 5.41 -12.46
CA HIS A 105 -20.85 6.30 -11.53
C HIS A 105 -21.45 6.05 -10.14
N SER A 106 -20.89 5.11 -9.41
CA SER A 106 -21.03 5.04 -7.95
C SER A 106 -19.76 5.62 -7.34
N ALA A 107 -19.96 6.67 -6.56
CA ALA A 107 -18.97 7.56 -6.01
C ALA A 107 -17.96 6.87 -5.08
N ASN A 108 -16.66 7.05 -5.34
CA ASN A 108 -15.59 6.75 -4.41
C ASN A 108 -15.37 7.95 -3.47
N ILE A 109 -16.11 7.98 -2.36
CA ILE A 109 -15.86 8.91 -1.25
C ILE A 109 -14.52 8.57 -0.54
N HIS A 110 -14.01 7.34 -0.70
CA HIS A 110 -12.72 6.89 -0.15
C HIS A 110 -11.49 7.59 -0.78
N GLN A 111 -11.61 8.15 -1.98
CA GLN A 111 -10.48 8.72 -2.73
C GLN A 111 -10.04 10.10 -2.27
N ILE A 112 -10.92 10.87 -1.61
CA ILE A 112 -10.59 12.23 -1.14
C ILE A 112 -9.77 12.18 0.16
N TYR A 113 -9.82 11.08 0.92
CA TYR A 113 -9.22 11.03 2.26
C TYR A 113 -7.73 10.67 2.26
N ASN A 114 -7.26 9.82 1.33
CA ASN A 114 -5.87 9.36 1.30
C ASN A 114 -4.85 10.44 0.87
N GLN A 115 -5.29 11.53 0.21
CA GLN A 115 -4.39 12.61 -0.22
C GLN A 115 -4.04 13.64 0.87
N HIS A 116 -4.66 13.59 2.06
CA HIS A 116 -4.35 14.51 3.15
C HIS A 116 -3.28 14.01 4.14
N ARG A 117 -2.70 12.82 3.93
CA ARG A 117 -1.80 12.17 4.91
C ARG A 117 -0.30 12.45 4.75
N SER A 118 0.12 13.33 3.84
CA SER A 118 1.56 13.56 3.54
C SER A 118 2.23 14.73 4.28
N LEU A 119 1.60 15.37 5.26
CA LEU A 119 2.21 16.50 5.98
C LEU A 119 1.85 16.51 7.47
N GLU A 120 2.52 15.70 8.28
CA GLU A 120 2.73 16.00 9.71
C GLU A 120 4.19 15.73 10.13
N PRO A 121 4.87 16.68 10.81
CA PRO A 121 6.25 16.52 11.26
C PRO A 121 6.35 15.83 12.63
N ASN A 122 7.04 14.68 12.69
CA ASN A 122 7.41 14.02 13.94
C ASN A 122 8.46 14.84 14.71
N VAL A 123 8.10 15.32 15.89
CA VAL A 123 9.01 15.95 16.86
C VAL A 123 9.35 14.90 17.93
N SER A 124 10.63 14.53 18.07
CA SER A 124 11.10 13.74 19.21
C SER A 124 11.90 14.61 20.18
N SER A 125 11.76 14.34 21.48
CA SER A 125 12.69 14.83 22.49
C SER A 125 12.99 13.74 23.53
N THR A 126 14.27 13.60 23.79
CA THR A 126 14.98 12.66 24.67
C THR A 126 14.94 13.08 26.15
N GLN A 127 14.84 12.12 27.10
CA GLN A 127 15.83 11.91 28.19
C GLN A 127 15.47 10.78 29.19
N LEU A 128 16.53 10.10 29.66
CA LEU A 128 16.59 8.91 30.53
C LEU A 128 16.03 9.07 31.96
N ALA A 129 15.53 7.97 32.55
CA ALA A 129 15.93 7.54 33.91
C ALA A 129 15.71 6.03 34.16
N GLN A 130 16.71 5.40 34.78
CA GLN A 130 16.77 4.01 35.24
C GLN A 130 15.79 3.72 36.38
N LEU A 131 15.18 2.51 36.43
CA LEU A 131 14.90 1.80 37.71
C LEU A 131 14.50 0.31 37.53
N LYS A 132 15.47 -0.55 37.87
CA LYS A 132 15.42 -1.82 38.63
C LYS A 132 14.18 -2.74 38.57
N SER A 133 14.45 -3.92 38.01
CA SER A 133 14.01 -5.28 38.40
C SER A 133 13.29 -5.46 39.75
N VAL A 134 12.17 -6.21 39.75
CA VAL A 134 11.90 -7.28 40.72
C VAL A 134 11.08 -8.41 40.05
N SER A 135 11.63 -9.62 40.18
CA SER A 135 11.09 -10.94 39.88
C SER A 135 9.86 -11.33 40.71
N GLY A 136 8.97 -12.14 40.14
CA GLY A 136 7.95 -12.85 40.93
C GLY A 136 7.18 -13.89 40.11
N ALA A 137 7.75 -15.08 39.97
CA ALA A 137 7.04 -16.27 39.52
C ALA A 137 6.08 -16.78 40.60
N SER A 138 4.90 -17.26 40.23
CA SER A 138 4.30 -18.45 40.86
C SER A 138 3.26 -19.12 39.95
N SER A 139 3.54 -20.38 39.65
CA SER A 139 2.59 -21.47 39.36
C SER A 139 1.57 -21.61 40.51
N THR A 140 0.41 -22.27 40.46
CA THR A 140 -0.12 -23.47 39.78
C THR A 140 -1.61 -23.52 40.17
N GLN A 141 -2.52 -23.97 39.31
CA GLN A 141 -3.37 -25.16 39.54
C GLN A 141 -4.48 -25.29 38.49
N VAL A 142 -4.54 -26.49 37.94
CA VAL A 142 -5.56 -27.01 37.03
C VAL A 142 -6.78 -27.46 37.85
N GLU A 143 -7.97 -26.99 37.47
CA GLU A 143 -9.21 -27.73 37.74
C GLU A 143 -10.00 -27.91 36.44
N LYS A 144 -10.19 -29.19 36.07
CA LYS A 144 -11.09 -29.63 35.02
C LYS A 144 -12.53 -29.46 35.50
N GLY A 145 -13.31 -28.65 34.78
CA GLY A 145 -14.77 -28.58 34.89
C GLY A 145 -15.38 -28.35 33.52
N SER A 146 -16.05 -29.38 32.99
CA SER A 146 -16.76 -29.36 31.72
C SER A 146 -17.99 -28.45 31.79
N ALA A 147 -17.91 -27.30 31.13
CA ALA A 147 -19.04 -26.56 30.59
C ALA A 147 -18.53 -25.90 29.31
N THR A 148 -19.28 -26.03 28.22
CA THR A 148 -19.05 -25.37 26.94
C THR A 148 -19.21 -23.85 27.15
N ALA A 149 -18.18 -23.21 27.67
CA ALA A 149 -18.03 -21.78 27.65
C ALA A 149 -17.44 -21.41 26.28
N GLU A 150 -18.10 -20.51 25.55
CA GLU A 150 -17.43 -19.81 24.45
C GLU A 150 -16.09 -19.29 24.99
N PRO A 151 -14.98 -19.47 24.24
CA PRO A 151 -13.71 -18.93 24.67
C PRO A 151 -13.89 -17.43 24.88
N LYS A 152 -13.70 -16.96 26.13
CA LYS A 152 -13.74 -15.54 26.44
C LYS A 152 -12.72 -14.85 25.55
N GLU A 153 -13.14 -13.77 24.87
CA GLU A 153 -12.24 -12.88 24.13
C GLU A 153 -11.07 -12.50 25.06
N GLU A 154 -9.86 -12.89 24.68
CA GLU A 154 -8.66 -12.61 25.47
C GLU A 154 -8.33 -11.11 25.37
N PRO A 155 -7.92 -10.46 26.48
CA PRO A 155 -7.56 -9.05 26.44
C PRO A 155 -6.40 -8.85 25.44
N PHE A 156 -6.55 -7.89 24.52
CA PHE A 156 -5.51 -7.51 23.56
C PHE A 156 -4.15 -7.36 24.25
N ILE A 157 -3.18 -8.15 23.80
CA ILE A 157 -1.76 -7.91 24.09
C ILE A 157 -1.29 -6.93 23.02
N ASP A 158 -1.19 -5.65 23.39
CA ASP A 158 -0.67 -4.64 22.50
C ASP A 158 0.82 -4.90 22.25
N THR A 159 1.09 -5.53 21.11
CA THR A 159 2.43 -5.95 20.71
C THR A 159 2.90 -4.98 19.66
N ILE A 160 4.04 -4.33 19.93
CA ILE A 160 4.71 -3.48 18.94
C ILE A 160 5.13 -4.36 17.75
N ASN A 161 4.71 -3.97 16.56
CA ASN A 161 5.14 -4.62 15.34
C ASN A 161 6.61 -4.29 15.04
N VAL A 162 7.34 -5.32 14.60
CA VAL A 162 8.74 -5.21 14.19
C VAL A 162 8.92 -5.92 12.85
N LEU A 163 9.18 -5.14 11.79
CA LEU A 163 9.50 -5.69 10.47
C LEU A 163 10.99 -5.92 10.33
N LYS A 164 11.36 -7.00 9.63
CA LYS A 164 12.75 -7.24 9.21
C LYS A 164 12.95 -6.79 7.77
N VAL A 165 13.16 -5.50 7.60
CA VAL A 165 13.18 -4.86 6.29
C VAL A 165 14.48 -5.19 5.55
N THR A 166 14.36 -5.51 4.26
CA THR A 166 15.51 -5.71 3.36
C THR A 166 15.55 -4.64 2.29
N ASN A 167 16.74 -4.27 1.82
CA ASN A 167 16.81 -3.28 0.75
C ASN A 167 16.46 -3.93 -0.60
N ARG A 168 15.34 -3.50 -1.18
CA ARG A 168 14.89 -3.90 -2.53
C ARG A 168 14.90 -2.76 -3.55
N GLY A 169 15.40 -1.59 -3.16
CA GLY A 169 15.40 -0.40 -3.99
C GLY A 169 14.22 0.51 -3.71
N LEU A 170 13.83 1.34 -4.67
CA LEU A 170 12.71 2.26 -4.55
C LEU A 170 11.38 1.51 -4.55
N ASP A 171 10.43 1.98 -3.76
CA ASP A 171 9.04 1.52 -3.81
C ASP A 171 8.41 2.06 -5.09
N ALA A 172 7.74 1.22 -5.88
CA ALA A 172 7.16 1.62 -7.15
C ALA A 172 5.69 1.21 -7.29
N ASP A 173 4.88 2.18 -7.69
CA ASP A 173 3.47 2.02 -7.99
C ASP A 173 3.24 2.22 -9.49
N ILE A 174 2.44 1.34 -10.06
CA ILE A 174 2.16 1.30 -11.49
C ILE A 174 0.65 1.42 -11.69
N TRP A 175 0.23 2.41 -12.47
CA TRP A 175 -1.15 2.58 -12.92
C TRP A 175 -1.27 2.21 -14.39
N LEU A 176 -2.28 1.40 -14.68
CA LEU A 176 -2.78 1.19 -16.02
C LEU A 176 -3.74 2.33 -16.37
N TYR A 177 -3.39 3.09 -17.40
CA TYR A 177 -4.21 4.20 -17.86
C TYR A 177 -5.13 3.75 -18.99
N ASP A 178 -6.41 4.09 -18.88
CA ASP A 178 -7.41 3.81 -19.90
C ASP A 178 -8.10 5.12 -20.31
N SER A 179 -7.71 5.67 -21.45
CA SER A 179 -8.28 6.94 -21.95
C SER A 179 -9.80 6.88 -22.12
N ALA A 180 -10.40 5.73 -22.45
CA ALA A 180 -11.84 5.59 -22.62
C ALA A 180 -12.59 5.81 -21.29
N ARG A 181 -12.00 5.36 -20.18
CA ARG A 181 -12.50 5.65 -18.82
C ARG A 181 -12.25 7.10 -18.40
N ASN A 182 -11.32 7.79 -19.08
CA ASN A 182 -11.00 9.18 -18.79
C ASN A 182 -11.53 10.19 -19.84
N HIS A 183 -12.70 9.92 -20.42
CA HIS A 183 -13.33 10.79 -21.42
C HIS A 183 -12.51 10.97 -22.70
N GLU A 184 -11.87 9.90 -23.18
CA GLU A 184 -11.01 9.87 -24.39
C GLU A 184 -9.78 10.79 -24.30
N ARG A 185 -9.39 11.21 -23.09
CA ARG A 185 -8.20 12.03 -22.88
C ARG A 185 -6.96 11.15 -22.92
N GLY A 186 -5.98 11.48 -23.77
CA GLY A 186 -4.66 10.84 -23.76
C GLY A 186 -3.84 11.25 -22.52
N LEU A 187 -2.69 10.59 -22.29
CA LEU A 187 -1.79 11.00 -21.19
C LEU A 187 -1.23 12.41 -21.42
N ASP A 188 -1.13 12.84 -22.68
CA ASP A 188 -0.68 14.18 -23.09
C ASP A 188 -1.77 15.28 -23.01
N TYR A 189 -2.90 15.03 -22.34
CA TYR A 189 -3.98 16.02 -22.29
C TYR A 189 -3.60 17.33 -21.58
N TYR A 190 -2.76 17.28 -20.53
CA TYR A 190 -2.29 18.46 -19.79
C TYR A 190 -0.90 18.97 -20.21
N ASP A 191 -0.42 18.53 -21.37
CA ASP A 191 0.98 18.61 -21.81
C ASP A 191 1.52 20.02 -22.13
N ILE A 192 0.81 21.07 -21.70
CA ILE A 192 1.03 22.44 -22.16
C ILE A 192 1.56 23.37 -21.05
N GLU A 193 1.37 23.04 -19.75
CA GLU A 193 1.76 23.94 -18.65
C GLU A 193 2.36 23.21 -17.43
N HIS A 194 3.65 23.45 -17.18
CA HIS A 194 4.39 22.98 -15.99
C HIS A 194 3.64 23.32 -14.69
N ASN A 195 3.51 22.34 -13.80
CA ASN A 195 2.92 22.48 -12.45
C ASN A 195 1.45 22.93 -12.35
N SER A 196 0.71 23.01 -13.46
CA SER A 196 -0.71 23.41 -13.42
C SER A 196 -1.64 22.22 -13.12
N LYS A 197 -1.43 21.07 -13.82
CA LYS A 197 -2.15 19.78 -13.66
C LYS A 197 -1.31 18.63 -14.25
N SER A 198 -1.46 17.41 -13.72
CA SER A 198 -0.83 16.18 -14.25
C SER A 198 -1.90 15.10 -14.42
N ILE A 199 -1.87 14.37 -15.54
CA ILE A 199 -2.79 13.25 -15.77
C ILE A 199 -2.55 12.13 -14.74
N LEU A 200 -1.30 11.90 -14.34
CA LEU A 200 -1.00 10.96 -13.27
C LEU A 200 -1.72 11.33 -11.98
N LYS A 201 -1.63 12.60 -11.55
CA LYS A 201 -2.30 13.07 -10.32
C LYS A 201 -3.81 12.97 -10.39
N GLU A 202 -4.41 13.28 -11.55
CA GLU A 202 -5.86 13.15 -11.73
C GLU A 202 -6.29 11.68 -11.74
N TRP A 203 -5.58 10.83 -12.45
CA TRP A 203 -5.90 9.41 -12.58
C TRP A 203 -5.71 8.67 -11.26
N SER A 204 -4.57 8.86 -10.59
CA SER A 204 -4.27 8.20 -9.32
C SER A 204 -5.13 8.71 -8.17
N ALA A 205 -5.68 9.92 -8.27
CA ALA A 205 -6.70 10.38 -7.33
C ALA A 205 -7.99 9.56 -7.43
N SER A 206 -8.34 9.07 -8.63
CA SER A 206 -9.61 8.40 -8.86
C SER A 206 -9.51 6.90 -9.20
N HIS A 207 -8.32 6.31 -9.15
CA HIS A 207 -8.10 4.89 -9.47
C HIS A 207 -7.07 4.27 -8.52
N HIS A 208 -7.34 3.04 -8.10
CA HIS A 208 -6.40 2.23 -7.34
C HIS A 208 -5.13 1.94 -8.16
N VAL A 209 -4.05 1.64 -7.44
CA VAL A 209 -2.82 1.15 -8.04
C VAL A 209 -3.13 -0.14 -8.79
N SER A 210 -2.59 -0.29 -10.00
CA SER A 210 -2.83 -1.47 -10.83
C SER A 210 -1.79 -2.56 -10.56
N ALA A 211 -0.57 -2.18 -10.20
CA ALA A 211 0.49 -3.08 -9.78
C ALA A 211 1.51 -2.35 -8.89
N THR A 212 2.15 -3.07 -7.97
CA THR A 212 3.28 -2.59 -7.18
C THR A 212 4.54 -3.37 -7.53
N SER A 213 5.70 -2.77 -7.28
CA SER A 213 7.01 -3.43 -7.36
C SER A 213 8.08 -2.66 -6.59
N THR A 214 9.32 -3.16 -6.66
CA THR A 214 10.53 -2.55 -6.10
C THR A 214 11.61 -2.38 -7.18
N PHE A 215 12.29 -1.24 -7.19
CA PHE A 215 13.27 -0.86 -8.21
C PHE A 215 14.64 -0.59 -7.62
N ASN A 216 15.54 -1.56 -7.69
CA ASN A 216 16.95 -1.37 -7.31
C ASN A 216 17.83 -0.80 -8.41
N ASP A 217 17.24 -0.44 -9.54
CA ASP A 217 17.87 0.25 -10.66
C ASP A 217 16.78 1.00 -11.46
N LEU A 218 17.16 2.10 -12.10
CA LEU A 218 16.22 3.02 -12.76
C LEU A 218 16.10 2.68 -14.24
N ARG A 219 15.79 1.41 -14.50
CA ARG A 219 15.82 0.85 -15.85
C ARG A 219 14.74 -0.18 -16.12
N TYR A 220 13.95 0.01 -17.15
CA TYR A 220 13.15 -1.04 -17.76
C TYR A 220 12.97 -0.79 -19.25
N ALA A 221 12.73 -1.86 -19.99
CA ALA A 221 12.38 -1.79 -21.39
C ALA A 221 11.58 -3.04 -21.77
N THR A 222 10.53 -2.87 -22.58
CA THR A 222 9.64 -3.98 -22.94
C THR A 222 9.91 -4.55 -24.34
N GLY A 223 10.69 -3.83 -25.14
CA GLY A 223 11.12 -4.25 -26.46
C GLY A 223 12.01 -3.21 -27.14
N ASN A 224 12.40 -3.50 -28.38
CA ASN A 224 13.00 -2.50 -29.25
C ASN A 224 11.92 -1.57 -29.79
N GLN A 225 12.27 -0.30 -29.98
CA GLN A 225 11.39 0.65 -30.68
C GLN A 225 10.92 0.07 -32.02
N TYR A 226 9.62 0.14 -32.25
CA TYR A 226 9.00 -0.45 -33.42
C TYR A 226 8.81 0.58 -34.53
N MET A 227 9.35 0.29 -35.72
CA MET A 227 9.15 1.10 -36.93
C MET A 227 8.30 0.33 -37.96
N PRO A 228 6.97 0.41 -37.92
CA PRO A 228 6.11 -0.13 -38.98
C PRO A 228 6.32 0.62 -40.32
N PRO A 229 5.91 0.05 -41.47
CA PRO A 229 5.20 -1.22 -41.64
C PRO A 229 6.12 -2.45 -41.62
N PHE A 230 5.71 -3.48 -40.88
CA PHE A 230 6.28 -4.82 -40.95
C PHE A 230 5.75 -5.57 -42.18
N SER A 231 6.42 -6.65 -42.55
CA SER A 231 6.07 -7.51 -43.70
C SER A 231 4.71 -8.20 -43.60
N SER A 232 4.07 -8.17 -42.42
CA SER A 232 2.78 -8.79 -42.14
C SER A 232 1.86 -7.82 -41.41
N GLU A 233 0.61 -7.73 -41.87
CA GLU A 233 -0.40 -6.90 -41.21
C GLU A 233 -0.73 -7.39 -39.81
N VAL A 234 -0.62 -8.69 -39.54
CA VAL A 234 -0.78 -9.25 -38.18
C VAL A 234 0.27 -8.67 -37.23
N LEU A 235 1.51 -8.50 -37.69
CA LEU A 235 2.58 -7.88 -36.89
C LEU A 235 2.33 -6.37 -36.70
N ASN A 236 1.85 -5.68 -37.74
CA ASN A 236 1.46 -4.28 -37.64
C ASN A 236 0.37 -4.06 -36.59
N VAL A 237 -0.67 -4.91 -36.58
CA VAL A 237 -1.76 -4.84 -35.60
C VAL A 237 -1.26 -5.10 -34.19
N LYS A 238 -0.42 -6.13 -33.98
CA LYS A 238 0.16 -6.43 -32.65
C LYS A 238 1.00 -5.27 -32.12
N VAL A 239 1.86 -4.70 -32.96
CA VAL A 239 2.69 -3.55 -32.56
C VAL A 239 1.81 -2.34 -32.28
N ARG A 240 0.84 -2.02 -33.16
CA ARG A 240 -0.06 -0.86 -33.01
C ARG A 240 -1.07 -0.99 -31.86
N SER A 241 -1.10 -2.13 -31.15
CA SER A 241 -1.89 -2.27 -29.94
C SER A 241 -1.34 -1.35 -28.85
N ARG A 242 -2.14 -0.39 -28.38
CA ARG A 242 -1.76 0.47 -27.23
C ARG A 242 -1.85 -0.28 -25.90
N THR A 243 -2.57 -1.40 -25.86
CA THR A 243 -2.68 -2.22 -24.67
C THR A 243 -1.37 -2.93 -24.35
N PRO A 244 -0.78 -2.72 -23.16
CA PRO A 244 0.36 -3.49 -22.72
C PRO A 244 -0.05 -4.97 -22.56
N SER A 245 0.85 -5.88 -22.92
CA SER A 245 0.68 -7.30 -22.56
C SER A 245 1.11 -7.55 -21.12
N ASP A 246 0.64 -8.65 -20.54
CA ASP A 246 1.03 -9.11 -19.20
C ASP A 246 2.55 -9.23 -19.03
N ILE A 247 3.24 -9.78 -20.03
CA ILE A 247 4.69 -9.90 -20.01
C ILE A 247 5.41 -8.55 -20.07
N GLU A 248 4.83 -7.54 -20.74
CA GLU A 248 5.42 -6.21 -20.77
C GLU A 248 5.26 -5.49 -19.44
N LEU A 249 4.09 -5.60 -18.80
CA LEU A 249 3.89 -5.07 -17.45
C LEU A 249 4.82 -5.74 -16.45
N ALA A 250 4.94 -7.06 -16.49
CA ALA A 250 5.83 -7.78 -15.60
C ALA A 250 7.32 -7.45 -15.84
N ARG A 251 7.72 -7.06 -17.08
CA ARG A 251 9.06 -6.49 -17.34
C ARG A 251 9.26 -5.11 -16.75
N ILE A 252 8.24 -4.25 -16.86
CA ILE A 252 8.26 -2.93 -16.20
C ILE A 252 8.42 -3.14 -14.70
N GLY A 253 7.58 -4.02 -14.11
CA GLY A 253 7.63 -4.43 -12.73
C GLY A 253 8.85 -5.28 -12.33
N ARG A 254 9.76 -5.61 -13.25
CA ARG A 254 10.99 -6.37 -12.98
C ARG A 254 10.79 -7.73 -12.31
N ASP A 255 9.69 -8.42 -12.65
CA ASP A 255 9.38 -9.76 -12.17
C ASP A 255 10.55 -10.74 -12.47
N PRO A 256 11.08 -11.46 -11.47
CA PRO A 256 12.19 -12.39 -11.63
C PRO A 256 11.89 -13.58 -12.55
N ASN A 257 10.61 -13.96 -12.69
CA ASN A 257 10.17 -15.17 -13.38
C ASN A 257 9.88 -14.94 -14.86
N VAL A 258 9.91 -13.69 -15.33
CA VAL A 258 9.67 -13.34 -16.72
C VAL A 258 10.84 -13.70 -17.63
N ASN A 259 10.52 -14.14 -18.84
CA ASN A 259 11.50 -14.20 -19.92
C ASN A 259 11.71 -12.79 -20.53
N TYR A 260 12.92 -12.23 -20.39
CA TYR A 260 13.30 -10.92 -20.92
C TYR A 260 13.90 -10.96 -22.33
N THR A 261 13.92 -12.11 -23.01
CA THR A 261 14.65 -12.26 -24.28
C THR A 261 13.83 -12.01 -25.55
N LYS A 262 12.51 -11.80 -25.43
CA LYS A 262 11.60 -11.69 -26.59
C LYS A 262 10.61 -10.55 -26.45
N ASP A 263 10.50 -9.68 -27.44
CA ASP A 263 9.54 -8.58 -27.41
C ASP A 263 8.07 -9.05 -27.65
N ARG A 264 7.09 -8.15 -27.70
CA ARG A 264 5.66 -8.50 -27.91
C ARG A 264 5.34 -9.16 -29.26
N ILE A 265 6.28 -9.16 -30.21
CA ILE A 265 6.17 -9.86 -31.48
C ILE A 265 7.18 -11.00 -31.61
N ASP A 266 7.60 -11.56 -30.47
CA ASP A 266 8.50 -12.70 -30.35
C ASP A 266 9.90 -12.50 -30.96
N ARG A 267 10.31 -11.26 -31.21
CA ARG A 267 11.66 -10.96 -31.71
C ARG A 267 12.60 -10.80 -30.54
N GLY A 268 13.82 -11.32 -30.70
CA GLY A 268 14.91 -10.97 -29.80
C GLY A 268 15.15 -9.46 -29.81
N PHE A 269 15.41 -8.88 -28.65
CA PHE A 269 15.87 -7.50 -28.55
C PHE A 269 17.28 -7.45 -27.93
N ASP A 270 17.94 -6.29 -28.07
CA ASP A 270 19.35 -6.16 -27.71
C ASP A 270 19.61 -6.62 -26.27
N LEU A 271 20.63 -7.47 -26.04
CA LEU A 271 21.04 -7.92 -24.71
C LEU A 271 21.36 -6.74 -23.78
N TYR A 272 21.79 -5.62 -24.35
CA TYR A 272 22.02 -4.41 -23.58
C TYR A 272 20.74 -3.78 -23.08
N VAL A 273 19.55 -4.13 -23.56
CA VAL A 273 18.23 -3.60 -23.16
C VAL A 273 17.60 -4.41 -22.02
N GLU A 274 17.97 -5.67 -21.85
CA GLU A 274 17.58 -6.48 -20.70
C GLU A 274 18.05 -5.81 -19.39
N PRO A 275 17.17 -5.67 -18.38
CA PRO A 275 17.61 -5.13 -17.11
C PRO A 275 18.67 -6.07 -16.51
N PRO A 276 19.80 -5.52 -16.05
CA PRO A 276 20.90 -6.31 -15.49
C PRO A 276 20.48 -7.06 -14.22
N ASN A 277 19.39 -6.63 -13.57
CA ASN A 277 18.84 -7.25 -12.37
C ASN A 277 17.34 -7.54 -12.53
N LYS A 278 16.94 -8.77 -12.18
CA LYS A 278 15.58 -9.30 -12.25
C LYS A 278 15.10 -9.63 -10.85
N ASN A 279 14.80 -8.60 -10.06
CA ASN A 279 14.56 -8.77 -8.63
C ASN A 279 13.48 -7.83 -8.08
N GLY A 280 12.61 -7.31 -8.95
CA GLY A 280 11.45 -6.56 -8.51
C GLY A 280 10.43 -7.49 -7.85
N HIS A 281 9.80 -7.02 -6.79
CA HIS A 281 8.69 -7.70 -6.13
C HIS A 281 7.37 -7.34 -6.79
N TYR A 282 7.23 -7.79 -8.03
CA TYR A 282 6.07 -7.43 -8.87
C TYR A 282 4.80 -8.14 -8.40
N LYS A 283 3.79 -7.34 -8.08
CA LYS A 283 2.42 -7.80 -7.79
C LYS A 283 1.44 -7.07 -8.68
N LEU A 284 0.58 -7.83 -9.37
CA LEU A 284 -0.46 -7.31 -10.25
C LEU A 284 -1.84 -7.42 -9.57
N PHE A 285 -2.53 -6.28 -9.46
CA PHE A 285 -3.90 -6.19 -8.91
C PHE A 285 -4.98 -6.30 -9.98
N GLU A 286 -4.58 -6.37 -11.25
CA GLU A 286 -5.47 -6.46 -12.41
C GLU A 286 -5.41 -7.86 -13.05
N SER A 287 -6.53 -8.60 -13.14
CA SER A 287 -6.55 -9.86 -13.92
C SER A 287 -6.71 -9.65 -15.42
N LYS A 288 -7.16 -8.46 -15.84
CA LYS A 288 -7.43 -8.13 -17.24
C LYS A 288 -6.85 -6.76 -17.53
N ILE A 289 -5.84 -6.73 -18.38
CA ILE A 289 -5.13 -5.50 -18.72
C ILE A 289 -5.94 -4.75 -19.79
N THR A 290 -6.74 -3.79 -19.36
CA THR A 290 -7.41 -2.82 -20.24
C THR A 290 -6.77 -1.46 -20.03
N ALA A 291 -5.83 -1.12 -20.89
CA ALA A 291 -5.12 0.15 -20.86
C ALA A 291 -4.68 0.54 -22.27
N ASP A 292 -4.34 1.82 -22.41
CA ASP A 292 -3.65 2.38 -23.55
C ASP A 292 -2.44 3.25 -23.17
N GLY A 293 -2.07 3.23 -21.89
CA GLY A 293 -0.80 3.72 -21.36
C GLY A 293 -0.48 3.18 -19.97
N VAL A 294 0.75 3.43 -19.52
CA VAL A 294 1.27 3.03 -18.21
C VAL A 294 1.92 4.23 -17.55
N MET A 295 1.66 4.39 -16.26
CA MET A 295 2.32 5.40 -15.43
C MET A 295 3.01 4.71 -14.27
N VAL A 296 4.27 5.04 -14.02
CA VAL A 296 5.09 4.47 -12.97
C VAL A 296 5.55 5.60 -12.05
N SER A 297 5.26 5.48 -10.76
CA SER A 297 5.79 6.35 -9.71
C SER A 297 6.80 5.55 -8.90
N MET A 298 8.00 6.08 -8.71
CA MET A 298 9.05 5.47 -7.89
C MET A 298 9.42 6.43 -6.77
N ASP A 299 9.39 5.95 -5.53
CA ASP A 299 9.66 6.75 -4.34
C ASP A 299 10.67 6.06 -3.43
N GLY A 300 11.55 6.85 -2.81
CA GLY A 300 12.53 6.34 -1.86
C GLY A 300 13.75 7.22 -1.77
N TRP A 301 14.93 6.61 -1.70
CA TRP A 301 16.19 7.28 -1.42
C TRP A 301 17.33 6.78 -2.29
N ILE A 302 18.23 7.69 -2.66
CA ILE A 302 19.49 7.37 -3.33
C ILE A 302 20.64 7.63 -2.38
N PHE A 303 21.38 6.58 -2.05
CA PHE A 303 22.68 6.66 -1.40
C PHE A 303 23.75 7.02 -2.42
N ILE A 304 24.60 8.00 -2.08
CA ILE A 304 25.77 8.40 -2.86
C ILE A 304 26.99 8.42 -1.93
N LYS A 305 27.89 7.47 -2.16
CA LYS A 305 29.13 7.28 -1.39
C LYS A 305 30.09 8.44 -1.55
N ASN A 306 30.37 8.83 -2.79
CA ASN A 306 31.33 9.87 -3.13
C ASN A 306 30.61 10.98 -3.89
N ARG A 307 30.61 12.21 -3.37
CA ARG A 307 29.89 13.35 -3.97
C ARG A 307 30.38 13.67 -5.39
N SER A 308 31.62 13.31 -5.71
CA SER A 308 32.21 13.49 -7.05
C SER A 308 31.94 12.32 -8.01
N ALA A 309 31.26 11.25 -7.56
CA ALA A 309 30.96 10.10 -8.41
C ALA A 309 29.85 10.39 -9.44
N ILE A 310 29.07 11.44 -9.22
CA ILE A 310 27.95 11.85 -10.08
C ILE A 310 27.70 13.36 -9.92
N ASP A 311 27.59 14.07 -11.05
CA ASP A 311 27.16 15.48 -11.08
C ASP A 311 25.69 15.61 -11.50
N LYS A 312 25.24 14.76 -12.42
CA LYS A 312 23.91 14.74 -13.04
C LYS A 312 23.50 13.32 -13.35
N PHE A 313 22.20 13.09 -13.48
CA PHE A 313 21.69 11.89 -14.12
C PHE A 313 21.51 12.14 -15.62
N TYR A 314 21.69 11.09 -16.41
CA TYR A 314 21.47 11.07 -17.85
C TYR A 314 20.41 10.04 -18.17
N TYR A 315 19.50 10.37 -19.07
CA TYR A 315 18.47 9.43 -19.47
C TYR A 315 18.23 9.48 -20.97
N GLU A 316 17.83 8.34 -21.52
CA GLU A 316 17.43 8.26 -22.92
C GLU A 316 16.02 8.78 -23.06
N ILE A 317 15.82 9.73 -23.97
CA ILE A 317 14.47 10.18 -24.29
C ILE A 317 13.89 9.34 -25.42
N LYS A 318 12.72 8.77 -25.14
CA LYS A 318 11.86 8.25 -26.19
C LYS A 318 11.23 9.44 -26.92
N GLN A 319 11.40 9.51 -28.24
CA GLN A 319 10.80 10.61 -29.00
C GLN A 319 9.28 10.43 -29.00
N GLN A 320 8.59 11.41 -28.41
CA GLN A 320 7.13 11.53 -28.34
C GLN A 320 6.44 10.56 -27.36
N ARG A 321 5.40 11.06 -26.67
CA ARG A 321 4.48 10.26 -25.83
C ARG A 321 5.12 9.46 -24.68
N GLN A 322 6.26 9.95 -24.19
CA GLN A 322 6.75 9.73 -22.84
C GLN A 322 6.93 11.07 -22.11
N SER A 323 6.57 11.11 -20.83
CA SER A 323 6.93 12.20 -19.91
C SER A 323 7.73 11.64 -18.74
N ILE A 324 8.67 12.44 -18.22
CA ILE A 324 9.48 12.09 -17.05
C ILE A 324 9.52 13.29 -16.13
N LYS A 325 9.24 13.06 -14.84
CA LYS A 325 9.50 14.01 -13.78
C LYS A 325 10.48 13.39 -12.80
N PHE A 326 11.52 14.12 -12.43
CA PHE A 326 12.55 13.65 -11.53
C PHE A 326 12.81 14.69 -10.45
N GLU A 327 12.46 14.34 -9.21
CA GLU A 327 12.75 15.10 -8.01
C GLU A 327 13.87 14.44 -7.19
N PHE A 328 14.76 15.26 -6.66
CA PHE A 328 15.91 14.84 -5.89
C PHE A 328 16.21 15.87 -4.80
N ASP A 329 16.36 15.43 -3.56
CA ASP A 329 16.61 16.29 -2.40
C ASP A 329 15.60 17.46 -2.31
N GLY A 330 14.32 17.15 -2.46
CA GLY A 330 13.21 18.10 -2.39
C GLY A 330 13.14 19.11 -3.55
N ARG A 331 13.88 18.89 -4.63
CA ARG A 331 13.95 19.78 -5.80
C ARG A 331 13.64 19.02 -7.07
N GLU A 332 12.84 19.60 -7.94
CA GLU A 332 12.73 19.10 -9.32
C GLU A 332 14.06 19.34 -10.04
N ILE A 333 14.70 18.25 -10.47
CA ILE A 333 15.97 18.29 -11.20
C ILE A 333 15.78 18.00 -12.69
N SER A 334 14.64 17.45 -13.09
CA SER A 334 14.23 17.37 -14.48
C SER A 334 12.71 17.27 -14.61
N TRP A 335 12.20 17.91 -15.65
CA TRP A 335 10.85 17.71 -16.15
C TRP A 335 10.88 17.69 -17.67
N GLN A 336 10.42 16.58 -18.23
CA GLN A 336 10.24 16.37 -19.65
C GLN A 336 8.75 16.15 -19.91
N PRO A 337 8.06 17.10 -20.58
CA PRO A 337 6.69 16.89 -21.03
C PRO A 337 6.65 15.86 -22.16
N PHE A 338 5.45 15.42 -22.52
CA PHE A 338 5.27 14.75 -23.79
C PHE A 338 5.68 15.70 -24.94
N ALA A 339 6.20 15.12 -26.01
CA ALA A 339 6.48 15.87 -27.23
C ALA A 339 5.30 15.73 -28.20
N ALA A 340 5.02 16.80 -28.95
CA ALA A 340 3.99 16.80 -29.98
C ALA A 340 4.14 15.61 -30.93
N ALA A 341 3.05 14.90 -31.20
CA ALA A 341 3.02 13.79 -32.14
C ALA A 341 3.28 14.31 -33.57
N THR A 342 4.51 14.14 -34.07
CA THR A 342 4.86 14.54 -35.43
C THR A 342 5.05 13.30 -36.30
N ARG A 343 4.46 13.32 -37.51
CA ARG A 343 4.44 12.26 -38.55
C ARG A 343 3.44 11.11 -38.32
N ASN A 344 2.55 10.85 -39.30
CA ASN A 344 1.49 9.83 -39.23
C ASN A 344 0.67 9.82 -37.92
N GLY A 345 0.38 10.98 -37.32
CA GLY A 345 -0.30 11.06 -36.01
C GLY A 345 0.52 10.48 -34.85
N GLY A 346 1.84 10.34 -35.04
CA GLY A 346 2.79 9.66 -34.16
C GLY A 346 2.65 8.13 -34.14
N ILE A 347 2.08 7.53 -35.18
CA ILE A 347 2.05 6.06 -35.36
C ILE A 347 3.47 5.49 -35.52
N ASP A 348 4.41 6.28 -36.03
CA ASP A 348 5.79 5.88 -36.24
C ASP A 348 6.67 6.49 -35.14
N GLU A 349 7.36 5.64 -34.36
CA GLU A 349 8.38 6.11 -33.43
C GLU A 349 9.68 6.38 -34.20
N ASP A 350 10.19 7.61 -34.12
CA ASP A 350 11.56 7.90 -34.50
C ASP A 350 12.53 7.27 -33.47
N ARG A 351 13.77 6.99 -33.90
CA ARG A 351 14.75 6.37 -33.00
C ARG A 351 14.98 7.26 -31.77
N ALA A 352 14.94 6.67 -30.58
CA ALA A 352 15.50 7.24 -29.36
C ALA A 352 17.00 7.42 -29.64
N SER A 353 17.39 8.64 -29.94
CA SER A 353 18.76 8.98 -30.30
C SER A 353 19.22 10.25 -29.58
N GLN A 354 18.41 10.74 -28.63
CA GLN A 354 18.75 11.88 -27.82
C GLN A 354 18.87 11.41 -26.37
N SER A 355 19.99 11.75 -25.75
CA SER A 355 20.19 11.66 -24.32
C SER A 355 20.00 13.05 -23.74
N GLU A 356 19.23 13.13 -22.66
CA GLU A 356 19.08 14.35 -21.88
C GLU A 356 19.79 14.19 -20.54
N SER A 357 20.07 15.32 -19.90
CA SER A 357 20.65 15.34 -18.55
C SER A 357 19.78 16.15 -17.63
N THR A 358 19.69 15.72 -16.37
CA THR A 358 19.09 16.52 -15.31
C THR A 358 19.90 17.80 -15.05
N SER A 359 19.34 18.73 -14.29
CA SER A 359 20.13 19.76 -13.62
C SER A 359 21.18 19.13 -12.68
N SER A 360 22.24 19.88 -12.36
CA SER A 360 23.28 19.41 -11.44
C SER A 360 22.71 19.09 -10.05
N LEU A 361 23.13 17.97 -9.49
CA LEU A 361 22.72 17.50 -8.17
C LEU A 361 23.30 18.36 -7.03
N ASN A 362 24.39 19.10 -7.29
CA ASN A 362 25.04 20.00 -6.33
C ASN A 362 25.33 19.33 -4.97
N LEU A 363 25.86 18.11 -5.00
CA LEU A 363 26.11 17.30 -3.81
C LEU A 363 27.18 17.93 -2.92
N THR A 364 26.86 18.10 -1.64
CA THR A 364 27.76 18.72 -0.66
C THR A 364 28.45 17.72 0.25
N ASN A 365 27.92 16.50 0.35
CA ASN A 365 28.37 15.47 1.30
C ASN A 365 28.71 14.15 0.60
N ASP A 366 29.80 13.52 1.06
CA ASP A 366 30.05 12.10 0.83
C ASP A 366 29.18 11.28 1.79
N TYR A 367 28.86 10.04 1.42
CA TYR A 367 28.00 9.12 2.17
C TYR A 367 26.63 9.71 2.54
N GLY A 368 26.01 10.34 1.54
CA GLY A 368 24.70 10.98 1.68
C GLY A 368 23.57 10.10 1.15
N PHE A 369 22.42 10.13 1.81
CA PHE A 369 21.16 9.58 1.31
C PHE A 369 20.23 10.73 0.99
N TYR A 370 19.78 10.79 -0.25
CA TYR A 370 18.97 11.89 -0.77
C TYR A 370 17.61 11.34 -1.19
N LYS A 371 16.54 11.98 -0.73
CA LYS A 371 15.17 11.61 -1.10
C LYS A 371 15.00 11.76 -2.61
N VAL A 372 14.36 10.78 -3.24
CA VAL A 372 14.06 10.77 -4.67
C VAL A 372 12.60 10.45 -4.90
N HIS A 373 12.04 11.10 -5.91
CA HIS A 373 10.73 10.77 -6.46
C HIS A 373 10.80 10.89 -7.99
N ILE A 374 10.36 9.85 -8.70
CA ILE A 374 10.41 9.79 -10.16
C ILE A 374 9.04 9.35 -10.69
N GLU A 375 8.48 10.14 -11.60
CA GLU A 375 7.26 9.78 -12.32
C GLU A 375 7.61 9.56 -13.79
N VAL A 376 7.17 8.45 -14.37
CA VAL A 376 7.31 8.12 -15.79
C VAL A 376 5.93 7.78 -16.34
N SER A 377 5.49 8.47 -17.38
CA SER A 377 4.26 8.14 -18.10
C SER A 377 4.59 7.83 -19.54
N ASP A 378 4.06 6.73 -20.07
CA ASP A 378 4.33 6.27 -21.45
C ASP A 378 3.07 5.58 -22.00
N GLU A 379 2.71 5.88 -23.24
CA GLU A 379 1.47 5.40 -23.88
C GLU A 379 1.68 4.82 -25.28
N ARG A 380 2.92 4.44 -25.63
CA ARG A 380 3.23 3.86 -26.95
C ARG A 380 4.01 2.54 -26.89
N TYR A 381 3.73 1.72 -27.90
CA TYR A 381 4.02 0.29 -28.17
C TYR A 381 5.27 -0.39 -27.57
N SER A 382 6.32 0.34 -27.20
CA SER A 382 7.44 -0.17 -26.39
C SER A 382 7.70 0.78 -25.21
N TYR A 383 7.50 0.29 -23.99
CA TYR A 383 7.73 1.06 -22.77
C TYR A 383 9.21 1.02 -22.42
N MET A 384 9.79 2.17 -22.09
CA MET A 384 11.22 2.27 -21.80
C MET A 384 11.52 3.38 -20.81
N PHE A 385 12.35 3.11 -19.82
CA PHE A 385 12.91 4.11 -18.93
C PHE A 385 14.34 3.70 -18.62
N ARG A 386 15.31 4.61 -18.79
CA ARG A 386 16.73 4.31 -18.59
C ARG A 386 17.44 5.52 -18.03
N VAL A 387 17.87 5.44 -16.78
CA VAL A 387 18.67 6.49 -16.12
C VAL A 387 20.06 5.95 -15.78
N HIS A 388 21.07 6.76 -16.06
CA HIS A 388 22.48 6.46 -15.89
C HIS A 388 23.17 7.58 -15.09
N PRO A 389 24.20 7.25 -14.30
CA PRO A 389 24.96 8.24 -13.53
C PRO A 389 26.07 8.92 -14.35
N ASP A 390 26.20 8.59 -15.63
CA ASP A 390 27.23 9.13 -16.53
C ASP A 390 26.72 9.27 -17.98
N SER A 391 27.32 10.21 -18.71
CA SER A 391 26.90 10.56 -20.08
C SER A 391 27.28 9.53 -21.15
N THR A 392 28.12 8.55 -20.82
CA THR A 392 28.50 7.46 -21.73
C THR A 392 27.60 6.24 -21.58
N PHE A 393 26.67 6.26 -20.61
CA PHE A 393 25.72 5.18 -20.34
C PHE A 393 26.43 3.85 -19.99
N SER A 394 27.71 3.93 -19.60
CA SER A 394 28.55 2.77 -19.32
C SER A 394 28.38 2.25 -17.89
N ARG A 395 27.98 3.11 -16.96
CA ARG A 395 27.58 2.71 -15.60
C ARG A 395 26.06 2.58 -15.53
N ILE A 396 25.64 1.63 -14.73
CA ILE A 396 24.23 1.36 -14.39
C ILE A 396 24.11 1.42 -12.88
N ILE A 397 22.98 1.92 -12.38
CA ILE A 397 22.84 2.26 -10.96
C ILE A 397 22.94 1.00 -10.10
N SER A 398 22.33 -0.11 -10.51
CA SER A 398 22.41 -1.41 -9.81
C SER A 398 23.86 -1.86 -9.56
N ASN A 399 24.73 -1.74 -10.56
CA ASN A 399 26.12 -2.21 -10.49
C ASN A 399 27.11 -1.14 -10.02
N ASP A 400 26.64 0.09 -9.77
CA ASP A 400 27.52 1.15 -9.32
C ASP A 400 27.96 0.90 -7.86
N PRO A 401 29.27 0.94 -7.55
CA PRO A 401 29.76 0.75 -6.19
C PRO A 401 29.55 1.98 -5.29
N ASN A 402 29.24 3.15 -5.88
CA ASN A 402 29.05 4.40 -5.16
C ASN A 402 27.59 4.83 -5.06
N ILE A 403 26.67 4.16 -5.76
CA ILE A 403 25.25 4.52 -5.79
C ILE A 403 24.42 3.31 -5.40
N LYS A 404 23.45 3.52 -4.50
CA LYS A 404 22.44 2.51 -4.14
C LYS A 404 21.07 3.14 -4.01
N LEU A 405 20.04 2.44 -4.46
CA LEU A 405 18.65 2.80 -4.25
C LEU A 405 18.13 2.11 -3.00
N VAL A 406 17.26 2.78 -2.25
CA VAL A 406 16.77 2.35 -0.94
C VAL A 406 15.30 2.75 -0.75
N SER A 407 14.48 1.84 -0.22
CA SER A 407 13.06 2.10 0.06
C SER A 407 12.88 3.02 1.26
N ASN A 408 11.66 3.51 1.45
CA ASN A 408 11.35 4.35 2.62
C ASN A 408 11.46 3.56 3.93
N ALA A 409 10.85 2.38 3.98
CA ALA A 409 10.90 1.50 5.16
C ALA A 409 12.34 1.13 5.54
N TYR A 410 13.20 0.82 4.54
CA TYR A 410 14.60 0.49 4.83
C TYR A 410 15.38 1.70 5.36
N MET A 411 15.16 2.89 4.80
CA MET A 411 15.78 4.10 5.32
C MET A 411 15.38 4.42 6.76
N GLU A 412 14.11 4.21 7.10
CA GLU A 412 13.64 4.36 8.46
C GLU A 412 14.28 3.33 9.39
N ALA A 413 14.37 2.07 8.96
CA ALA A 413 15.08 1.02 9.69
C ALA A 413 16.54 1.39 9.94
N LEU A 414 17.27 1.91 8.93
CA LEU A 414 18.65 2.38 9.09
C LEU A 414 18.75 3.49 10.15
N ALA A 415 17.78 4.42 10.19
CA ALA A 415 17.78 5.52 11.14
C ALA A 415 17.54 5.04 12.57
N GLN A 416 16.56 4.15 12.78
CA GLN A 416 16.28 3.55 14.09
C GLN A 416 17.45 2.70 14.60
N ASN A 417 18.19 2.04 13.70
CA ASN A 417 19.39 1.26 14.03
C ASN A 417 20.67 2.11 14.13
N HIS A 418 20.56 3.45 14.10
CA HIS A 418 21.68 4.40 14.22
C HIS A 418 22.76 4.26 13.14
N LEU A 419 22.40 3.75 11.96
CA LEU A 419 23.30 3.61 10.81
C LEU A 419 23.31 4.84 9.91
N VAL A 420 22.33 5.73 10.11
CA VAL A 420 22.25 7.05 9.48
C VAL A 420 21.80 8.09 10.49
N THR A 421 22.01 9.36 10.18
CA THR A 421 21.56 10.51 10.97
C THR A 421 20.74 11.43 10.07
N LYS A 422 19.48 11.68 10.46
CA LYS A 422 18.61 12.64 9.77
C LYS A 422 19.21 14.04 9.87
N GLN A 423 19.30 14.74 8.74
CA GLN A 423 19.75 16.13 8.68
C GLN A 423 18.62 17.06 8.24
N SER A 424 17.74 16.57 7.35
CA SER A 424 16.49 17.21 6.94
C SER A 424 15.48 16.12 6.54
N ASP A 425 14.28 16.52 6.13
CA ASP A 425 13.26 15.59 5.60
C ASP A 425 13.65 14.97 4.25
N THR A 426 14.63 15.55 3.55
CA THR A 426 15.09 15.12 2.23
C THR A 426 16.52 14.58 2.23
N PHE A 427 17.20 14.59 3.38
CA PHE A 427 18.61 14.23 3.48
C PHE A 427 18.97 13.53 4.80
N TYR A 428 19.64 12.38 4.67
CA TYR A 428 20.32 11.68 5.76
C TYR A 428 21.81 11.52 5.46
N LYS A 429 22.63 11.47 6.51
CA LYS A 429 24.05 11.17 6.42
C LYS A 429 24.35 9.80 7.01
N ALA A 430 25.19 9.01 6.36
CA ALA A 430 25.62 7.73 6.93
C ALA A 430 26.38 7.94 8.26
N ALA A 431 26.19 7.02 9.20
CA ALA A 431 26.85 7.00 10.49
C ALA A 431 27.86 5.84 10.57
N ASN A 432 28.68 5.84 11.63
CA ASN A 432 29.60 4.74 11.90
C ASN A 432 28.85 3.56 12.48
N LYS A 433 29.11 2.37 11.93
CA LYS A 433 28.71 1.09 12.47
C LYS A 433 29.48 0.80 13.78
N PRO A 434 29.03 -0.19 14.59
CA PRO A 434 29.74 -0.60 15.80
C PRO A 434 31.20 -1.04 15.58
N ASP A 435 31.53 -1.52 14.37
CA ASP A 435 32.91 -1.90 13.98
C ASP A 435 33.82 -0.68 13.66
N GLY A 436 33.29 0.54 13.75
CA GLY A 436 33.99 1.79 13.48
C GLY A 436 34.05 2.20 12.00
N THR A 437 33.52 1.38 11.08
CA THR A 437 33.42 1.73 9.66
C THR A 437 32.11 2.47 9.37
N ILE A 438 32.13 3.41 8.41
CA ILE A 438 30.91 4.12 8.01
C ILE A 438 29.99 3.21 7.19
N PHE A 439 28.69 3.27 7.45
CA PHE A 439 27.69 2.50 6.68
C PHE A 439 27.77 2.86 5.19
N GLY A 440 27.69 1.86 4.31
CA GLY A 440 27.81 2.02 2.87
C GLY A 440 29.26 2.17 2.38
N SER A 441 30.24 2.00 3.28
CA SER A 441 31.63 1.83 2.88
C SER A 441 31.83 0.51 2.13
N ASN A 442 31.06 -0.53 2.47
CA ASN A 442 30.97 -1.79 1.76
C ASN A 442 29.61 -1.94 1.07
N ALA A 443 29.59 -2.42 -0.17
CA ALA A 443 28.36 -2.67 -0.91
C ALA A 443 27.46 -3.73 -0.24
N SER A 444 28.06 -4.66 0.51
CA SER A 444 27.30 -5.68 1.24
C SER A 444 26.48 -5.12 2.41
N ASP A 445 26.78 -3.91 2.91
CA ASP A 445 26.04 -3.30 4.01
C ASP A 445 24.54 -3.16 3.69
N PHE A 446 24.19 -3.03 2.40
CA PHE A 446 22.83 -2.91 1.89
C PHE A 446 22.11 -4.26 1.73
N ASN A 447 22.81 -5.39 1.86
CA ASN A 447 22.20 -6.72 1.77
C ASN A 447 21.68 -7.22 3.13
N GLU A 448 22.08 -6.54 4.20
CA GLU A 448 21.67 -6.88 5.56
C GLU A 448 20.22 -6.47 5.82
N LYS A 449 19.57 -7.22 6.70
CA LYS A 449 18.21 -6.92 7.19
C LYS A 449 18.31 -6.07 8.46
N TYR A 450 17.42 -5.11 8.60
CA TYR A 450 17.34 -4.27 9.78
C TYR A 450 15.93 -4.28 10.37
N ASP A 451 15.85 -4.24 11.69
CA ASP A 451 14.58 -4.19 12.41
C ASP A 451 14.00 -2.77 12.28
N LEU A 452 12.76 -2.67 11.80
CA LEU A 452 11.94 -1.47 11.83
C LEU A 452 10.86 -1.66 12.88
N LYS A 453 10.90 -0.86 13.95
CA LYS A 453 9.89 -0.89 15.02
C LYS A 453 8.89 0.22 14.82
N PHE A 454 7.61 -0.10 14.96
CA PHE A 454 6.56 0.90 14.89
C PHE A 454 6.14 1.31 16.30
N GLU A 455 6.72 2.41 16.79
CA GLU A 455 6.43 2.95 18.14
C GLU A 455 5.27 3.97 18.14
N GLY A 456 4.71 4.29 16.97
CA GLY A 456 3.57 5.20 16.81
C GLY A 456 2.22 4.49 16.88
N THR A 457 1.15 5.14 16.41
CA THR A 457 -0.19 4.53 16.33
C THR A 457 -0.52 3.96 14.95
N LYS A 458 0.39 4.10 13.99
CA LYS A 458 0.25 3.63 12.62
C LYS A 458 1.50 2.89 12.19
N ASP A 459 1.30 1.70 11.64
CA ASP A 459 2.33 0.86 11.03
C ASP A 459 2.22 1.00 9.52
N VAL A 460 3.33 1.33 8.86
CA VAL A 460 3.38 1.49 7.39
C VAL A 460 4.43 0.54 6.82
N GLY A 461 4.00 -0.38 5.95
CA GLY A 461 4.84 -1.35 5.29
C GLY A 461 5.64 -0.80 4.11
N SER A 462 6.11 -1.71 3.28
CA SER A 462 6.88 -1.46 2.07
C SER A 462 6.17 -2.04 0.84
N ASN A 463 6.82 -2.05 -0.32
CA ASN A 463 6.35 -2.82 -1.48
C ASN A 463 6.98 -4.23 -1.54
N ASP A 464 7.43 -4.79 -0.40
CA ASP A 464 7.91 -6.17 -0.22
C ASP A 464 6.84 -7.00 0.50
N ASP A 465 7.06 -8.31 0.67
CA ASP A 465 6.13 -9.17 1.42
C ASP A 465 6.32 -8.98 2.94
N ASP A 466 5.54 -8.08 3.54
CA ASP A 466 5.61 -7.75 4.96
C ASP A 466 4.66 -8.61 5.82
N LYS A 467 4.99 -8.72 7.12
CA LYS A 467 4.20 -9.47 8.10
C LYS A 467 3.95 -8.63 9.35
N PHE A 468 2.67 -8.44 9.66
CA PHE A 468 2.21 -7.66 10.80
C PHE A 468 1.45 -8.54 11.78
N ILE A 469 1.51 -8.19 13.07
CA ILE A 469 0.64 -8.73 14.10
C ILE A 469 -0.56 -7.80 14.21
N PHE A 470 -1.76 -8.36 14.22
CA PHE A 470 -2.97 -7.60 14.49
C PHE A 470 -2.96 -7.08 15.94
N ASN A 471 -2.95 -5.75 16.10
CA ASN A 471 -2.83 -5.06 17.38
C ASN A 471 -3.73 -3.80 17.43
N SER A 472 -3.41 -2.85 18.31
CA SER A 472 -4.19 -1.60 18.45
C SER A 472 -3.85 -0.54 17.39
N HIS A 473 -2.78 -0.74 16.61
CA HIS A 473 -2.32 0.22 15.61
C HIS A 473 -3.20 0.15 14.36
N ASP A 474 -3.25 1.26 13.63
CA ASP A 474 -3.72 1.24 12.25
C ASP A 474 -2.58 0.71 11.38
N ILE A 475 -2.86 -0.20 10.45
CA ILE A 475 -1.84 -0.85 9.64
C ILE A 475 -2.15 -0.61 8.16
N ASP A 476 -1.17 -0.07 7.46
CA ASP A 476 -1.14 0.14 6.02
C ASP A 476 0.04 -0.66 5.51
N ALA A 477 -0.22 -1.91 5.11
CA ALA A 477 0.83 -2.83 4.72
C ALA A 477 1.50 -2.44 3.38
N LYS A 478 0.91 -1.47 2.66
CA LYS A 478 1.35 -0.94 1.37
C LYS A 478 1.17 -1.92 0.21
N GLY A 479 2.24 -2.47 -0.34
CA GLY A 479 2.19 -3.33 -1.52
C GLY A 479 3.03 -4.59 -1.30
N GLY A 480 3.03 -5.52 -2.24
CA GLY A 480 3.60 -6.86 -1.98
C GLY A 480 2.52 -7.82 -1.48
N ILE A 481 2.88 -9.04 -1.07
CA ILE A 481 1.91 -10.07 -0.66
C ILE A 481 1.91 -10.17 0.88
N ASP A 482 1.18 -9.26 1.50
CA ASP A 482 1.30 -8.99 2.92
C ASP A 482 0.47 -9.94 3.79
N THR A 483 0.97 -10.19 5.00
CA THR A 483 0.39 -11.15 5.96
C THR A 483 0.02 -10.48 7.28
N LEU A 484 -1.23 -10.64 7.71
CA LEU A 484 -1.72 -10.26 9.03
C LEU A 484 -1.82 -11.48 9.97
N LEU A 485 -1.03 -11.48 11.03
CA LEU A 485 -1.00 -12.53 12.05
C LEU A 485 -1.97 -12.22 13.19
N PHE A 486 -2.90 -13.13 13.44
CA PHE A 486 -3.75 -13.13 14.62
C PHE A 486 -3.17 -14.05 15.67
N THR A 487 -2.82 -13.47 16.81
CA THR A 487 -2.34 -14.22 17.98
C THR A 487 -3.43 -14.45 19.01
N GLN A 488 -4.68 -14.08 18.75
CA GLN A 488 -5.76 -14.22 19.73
C GLN A 488 -7.09 -14.31 19.02
N ASN A 489 -8.10 -14.76 19.76
CA ASN A 489 -9.47 -14.76 19.27
C ASN A 489 -9.91 -13.33 18.95
N VAL A 490 -10.47 -13.12 17.76
CA VAL A 490 -10.92 -11.81 17.29
C VAL A 490 -12.25 -11.93 16.55
N ASP A 491 -13.18 -11.03 16.87
CA ASP A 491 -14.40 -10.80 16.10
C ASP A 491 -14.30 -9.48 15.32
N LEU A 492 -13.86 -9.56 14.06
CA LEU A 492 -13.74 -8.41 13.17
C LEU A 492 -15.10 -7.78 12.85
N THR A 493 -16.21 -8.51 13.04
CA THR A 493 -17.56 -7.97 12.79
C THR A 493 -17.98 -6.91 13.81
N LYS A 494 -17.28 -6.82 14.94
CA LYS A 494 -17.49 -5.81 15.99
C LYS A 494 -16.57 -4.60 15.86
N ILE A 495 -15.61 -4.62 14.93
CA ILE A 495 -14.66 -3.53 14.76
C ILE A 495 -15.24 -2.52 13.77
N SER A 496 -15.55 -1.33 14.26
CA SER A 496 -15.99 -0.22 13.43
C SER A 496 -14.83 0.35 12.61
N GLU A 497 -15.11 0.84 11.41
CA GLU A 497 -14.15 1.52 10.53
C GLU A 497 -12.89 0.70 10.25
N LEU A 498 -13.07 -0.60 10.00
CA LEU A 498 -11.96 -1.52 9.72
C LEU A 498 -11.14 -1.08 8.49
N ASP A 499 -11.80 -0.47 7.51
CA ASP A 499 -11.22 0.13 6.30
C ASP A 499 -10.21 1.25 6.58
N LYS A 500 -10.25 1.85 7.77
CA LYS A 500 -9.26 2.83 8.22
C LYS A 500 -8.15 2.22 9.06
N ARG A 501 -8.41 1.04 9.62
CA ARG A 501 -7.53 0.35 10.56
C ARG A 501 -6.60 -0.65 9.88
N LEU A 502 -7.03 -1.29 8.81
CA LEU A 502 -6.27 -2.33 8.12
C LEU A 502 -6.40 -2.14 6.62
N GLU A 503 -5.28 -1.95 5.94
CA GLU A 503 -5.21 -1.74 4.49
C GLU A 503 -4.09 -2.62 3.90
N SER A 504 -4.35 -3.19 2.72
CA SER A 504 -3.39 -3.93 1.91
C SER A 504 -2.95 -5.32 2.38
N PHE A 505 -3.89 -6.20 2.72
CA PHE A 505 -3.55 -7.60 3.06
C PHE A 505 -4.03 -8.63 2.04
N GLU A 506 -3.18 -9.64 1.77
CA GLU A 506 -3.56 -10.82 0.97
C GLU A 506 -3.73 -12.06 1.82
N ARG A 507 -3.05 -12.09 2.97
CA ARG A 507 -2.93 -13.27 3.81
C ARG A 507 -3.29 -12.96 5.25
N ILE A 508 -3.94 -13.92 5.87
CA ILE A 508 -4.12 -14.03 7.30
C ILE A 508 -3.41 -15.29 7.77
N GLU A 509 -2.66 -15.16 8.85
CA GLU A 509 -2.05 -16.28 9.55
C GLU A 509 -2.64 -16.36 10.96
N LEU A 510 -3.00 -17.57 11.38
CA LEU A 510 -3.42 -17.91 12.74
C LEU A 510 -2.21 -18.51 13.48
N ASP A 511 -2.08 -18.18 14.77
CA ASP A 511 -0.90 -18.52 15.58
C ASP A 511 -0.68 -20.04 15.70
N ASP A 512 0.50 -20.52 15.30
CA ASP A 512 0.87 -21.94 15.29
C ASP A 512 1.09 -22.56 16.69
N LYS A 513 1.01 -21.75 17.76
CA LYS A 513 1.24 -22.19 19.15
C LYS A 513 -0.03 -22.23 19.98
N LYS A 514 -1.12 -21.64 19.51
CA LYS A 514 -2.39 -21.58 20.25
C LYS A 514 -3.57 -21.50 19.30
N ALA A 515 -4.64 -22.19 19.67
CA ALA A 515 -5.91 -22.11 18.96
C ALA A 515 -6.42 -20.66 18.88
N VAL A 516 -6.67 -20.20 17.66
CA VAL A 516 -7.23 -18.90 17.34
C VAL A 516 -8.59 -19.07 16.68
N LYS A 517 -9.57 -18.35 17.22
CA LYS A 517 -10.91 -18.19 16.66
C LYS A 517 -11.03 -16.81 16.01
N LEU A 518 -11.13 -16.79 14.69
CA LEU A 518 -11.31 -15.57 13.90
C LEU A 518 -12.74 -15.52 13.33
N LYS A 519 -13.47 -14.45 13.61
CA LYS A 519 -14.80 -14.20 13.05
C LYS A 519 -14.79 -12.97 12.16
N LEU A 520 -15.34 -13.10 10.96
CA LEU A 520 -15.34 -12.05 9.95
C LEU A 520 -16.54 -12.18 8.99
N ASN A 521 -16.89 -11.08 8.33
CA ASN A 521 -17.92 -11.04 7.29
C ASN A 521 -17.35 -10.54 5.95
N GLY A 522 -18.17 -10.51 4.91
CA GLY A 522 -17.71 -10.09 3.58
C GLY A 522 -17.32 -8.62 3.48
N GLN A 523 -17.87 -7.73 4.31
CA GLN A 523 -17.43 -6.34 4.37
C GLN A 523 -16.02 -6.25 4.97
N ASN A 524 -15.77 -6.95 6.09
CA ASN A 524 -14.46 -6.95 6.73
C ASN A 524 -13.34 -7.40 5.78
N ILE A 525 -13.60 -8.42 4.96
CA ILE A 525 -12.63 -8.86 3.94
C ILE A 525 -12.39 -7.74 2.92
N SER A 526 -13.46 -7.16 2.40
CA SER A 526 -13.37 -6.07 1.41
C SER A 526 -12.66 -4.83 1.96
N ASP A 527 -12.76 -4.58 3.26
CA ASP A 527 -12.12 -3.45 3.93
C ASP A 527 -10.61 -3.66 4.07
N MET A 528 -10.15 -4.90 4.24
CA MET A 528 -8.74 -5.24 4.53
C MET A 528 -7.89 -5.49 3.29
N ILE A 529 -8.47 -6.08 2.23
CA ILE A 529 -7.69 -6.49 1.06
C ILE A 529 -7.45 -5.32 0.11
N ASP A 530 -6.22 -5.18 -0.39
CA ASP A 530 -5.97 -4.28 -1.51
C ASP A 530 -6.31 -5.01 -2.81
N SER A 531 -7.43 -4.62 -3.41
CA SER A 531 -7.98 -5.34 -4.54
C SER A 531 -8.81 -4.50 -5.49
N ASN A 532 -8.55 -4.67 -6.78
CA ASN A 532 -9.37 -4.07 -7.83
C ASN A 532 -10.51 -5.02 -8.22
N PRO A 533 -11.72 -4.51 -8.49
CA PRO A 533 -12.77 -5.30 -9.10
C PRO A 533 -12.41 -5.57 -10.57
N THR A 534 -12.31 -6.84 -10.92
CA THR A 534 -11.87 -7.26 -12.26
C THR A 534 -12.80 -8.31 -12.85
N GLU A 535 -12.99 -8.22 -14.17
CA GLU A 535 -13.81 -9.16 -14.94
C GLU A 535 -13.03 -10.45 -15.22
N GLY A 536 -13.61 -11.60 -14.86
CA GLY A 536 -13.07 -12.93 -15.16
C GLY A 536 -13.35 -13.39 -16.60
N PRO A 537 -12.80 -14.54 -17.02
CA PRO A 537 -13.07 -15.12 -18.34
C PRO A 537 -14.55 -15.42 -18.62
N ASP A 538 -15.35 -15.57 -17.57
CA ASP A 538 -16.81 -15.80 -17.64
C ASP A 538 -17.63 -14.51 -17.76
N GLY A 539 -16.97 -13.35 -17.83
CA GLY A 539 -17.61 -12.03 -17.92
C GLY A 539 -18.13 -11.49 -16.60
N LYS A 540 -17.88 -12.17 -15.48
CA LYS A 540 -18.32 -11.71 -14.15
C LYS A 540 -17.24 -10.87 -13.47
N VAL A 541 -17.68 -9.83 -12.78
CA VAL A 541 -16.80 -8.95 -12.00
C VAL A 541 -16.70 -9.47 -10.57
N SER A 542 -15.48 -9.66 -10.08
CA SER A 542 -15.18 -10.01 -8.68
C SER A 542 -13.93 -9.26 -8.23
N LEU A 543 -13.72 -9.13 -6.93
CA LEU A 543 -12.43 -8.69 -6.40
C LEU A 543 -11.33 -9.60 -6.95
N ASN A 544 -10.20 -8.98 -7.29
CA ASN A 544 -9.07 -9.69 -7.89
C ASN A 544 -8.32 -10.53 -6.87
N THR A 545 -8.25 -10.08 -5.63
CA THR A 545 -7.44 -10.66 -4.57
C THR A 545 -8.25 -11.72 -3.86
N ILE A 546 -7.67 -12.92 -3.73
CA ILE A 546 -8.22 -14.00 -2.91
C ILE A 546 -7.57 -13.89 -1.54
N LEU A 547 -8.36 -13.62 -0.50
CA LEU A 547 -7.84 -13.64 0.87
C LEU A 547 -7.47 -15.08 1.24
N LYS A 548 -6.21 -15.30 1.65
CA LYS A 548 -5.75 -16.62 2.07
C LYS A 548 -5.59 -16.68 3.58
N ILE A 549 -6.22 -17.66 4.23
CA ILE A 549 -6.17 -17.85 5.67
C ILE A 549 -5.45 -19.18 5.96
N SER A 550 -4.30 -19.11 6.62
CA SER A 550 -3.53 -20.27 7.07
C SER A 550 -3.62 -20.45 8.59
N GLY A 551 -3.73 -21.69 9.03
CA GLY A 551 -3.79 -22.10 10.43
C GLY A 551 -3.72 -23.62 10.56
N ASP A 552 -4.01 -24.16 11.73
CA ASP A 552 -4.01 -25.59 12.03
C ASP A 552 -5.39 -26.13 12.43
N SER A 553 -5.43 -27.38 12.91
CA SER A 553 -6.68 -28.07 13.25
C SER A 553 -7.38 -27.60 14.52
N ASP A 554 -6.67 -26.85 15.35
CA ASP A 554 -7.20 -26.30 16.60
C ASP A 554 -7.84 -24.92 16.36
N ASP A 555 -7.58 -24.31 15.20
CA ASP A 555 -8.14 -23.02 14.80
C ASP A 555 -9.57 -23.10 14.24
N VAL A 556 -10.30 -21.99 14.39
CA VAL A 556 -11.68 -21.84 13.89
C VAL A 556 -11.85 -20.53 13.14
N VAL A 557 -12.35 -20.58 11.91
CA VAL A 557 -12.78 -19.41 11.15
C VAL A 557 -14.30 -19.40 11.05
N GLN A 558 -14.92 -18.34 11.58
CA GLN A 558 -16.36 -18.10 11.49
C GLN A 558 -16.65 -17.08 10.38
N LEU A 559 -17.32 -17.53 9.32
CA LEU A 559 -17.76 -16.72 8.20
C LEU A 559 -19.21 -16.31 8.39
N VAL A 560 -19.47 -15.02 8.60
CA VAL A 560 -20.81 -14.48 8.88
C VAL A 560 -21.47 -13.95 7.62
N GLY A 561 -22.67 -14.44 7.30
CA GLY A 561 -23.46 -13.99 6.17
C GLY A 561 -23.41 -14.95 4.98
N ASN A 562 -23.54 -14.41 3.76
CA ASN A 562 -23.77 -15.22 2.56
C ASN A 562 -22.48 -15.83 2.00
N PHE A 563 -21.89 -16.78 2.72
CA PHE A 563 -20.75 -17.57 2.24
C PHE A 563 -21.21 -18.91 1.69
N ILE A 564 -20.73 -19.26 0.50
CA ILE A 564 -21.03 -20.52 -0.17
C ILE A 564 -19.72 -21.17 -0.60
N LYS A 565 -19.55 -22.47 -0.33
CA LYS A 565 -18.37 -23.21 -0.79
C LYS A 565 -18.26 -23.13 -2.32
N ALA A 566 -17.08 -22.75 -2.82
CA ALA A 566 -16.85 -22.61 -4.25
C ALA A 566 -16.91 -23.97 -4.96
N THR A 567 -17.46 -23.96 -6.16
CA THR A 567 -17.51 -25.13 -7.05
C THR A 567 -16.18 -25.32 -7.78
N SER A 568 -15.90 -26.54 -8.25
CA SER A 568 -14.72 -26.82 -9.10
C SER A 568 -14.66 -25.94 -10.34
N ALA A 569 -15.81 -25.55 -10.90
CA ALA A 569 -15.89 -24.64 -12.04
C ALA A 569 -15.48 -23.20 -11.67
N GLU A 570 -15.85 -22.73 -10.47
CA GLU A 570 -15.42 -21.42 -9.97
C GLU A 570 -13.92 -21.41 -9.64
N VAL A 571 -13.39 -22.50 -9.04
CA VAL A 571 -11.95 -22.66 -8.80
C VAL A 571 -11.17 -22.62 -10.11
N ALA A 572 -11.60 -23.37 -11.12
CA ALA A 572 -10.97 -23.35 -12.43
C ALA A 572 -11.04 -21.95 -13.11
N ALA A 573 -12.18 -21.25 -12.95
CA ALA A 573 -12.34 -19.90 -13.48
C ALA A 573 -11.42 -18.88 -12.78
N LEU A 574 -11.22 -19.01 -11.46
CA LEU A 574 -10.25 -18.20 -10.71
C LEU A 574 -8.83 -18.48 -11.17
N ASN A 575 -8.43 -19.74 -11.24
CA ASN A 575 -7.10 -20.12 -11.73
C ASN A 575 -6.84 -19.59 -13.16
N ALA A 576 -7.86 -19.63 -14.03
CA ALA A 576 -7.77 -19.03 -15.36
C ALA A 576 -7.66 -17.49 -15.31
N LYS A 577 -8.45 -16.83 -14.46
CA LYS A 577 -8.41 -15.37 -14.22
C LYS A 577 -7.02 -14.91 -13.76
N HIS A 578 -6.40 -15.66 -12.86
CA HIS A 578 -5.10 -15.35 -12.26
C HIS A 578 -3.92 -15.98 -12.99
N SER A 579 -4.12 -16.50 -14.21
CA SER A 579 -3.04 -17.06 -15.03
C SER A 579 -2.11 -16.01 -15.66
N VAL A 580 -2.38 -14.73 -15.44
CA VAL A 580 -1.54 -13.60 -15.87
C VAL A 580 -0.31 -13.43 -14.97
N ILE A 581 0.81 -13.02 -15.55
CA ILE A 581 2.08 -12.85 -14.83
C ILE A 581 1.94 -11.77 -13.74
N GLY A 582 2.47 -12.05 -12.55
CA GLY A 582 2.39 -11.16 -11.38
C GLY A 582 1.10 -11.30 -10.56
N ALA A 583 0.14 -12.11 -11.01
CA ALA A 583 -1.08 -12.42 -10.24
C ALA A 583 -1.06 -13.84 -9.64
N ASP A 584 0.08 -14.55 -9.71
CA ASP A 584 0.21 -15.95 -9.29
C ASP A 584 -0.12 -16.18 -7.81
N TYR A 585 0.03 -15.16 -6.97
CA TYR A 585 -0.34 -15.23 -5.55
C TYR A 585 -1.83 -15.55 -5.33
N ASN A 586 -2.69 -15.25 -6.31
CA ASN A 586 -4.12 -15.55 -6.29
C ASN A 586 -4.47 -16.91 -6.92
N LYS A 587 -3.49 -17.71 -7.38
CA LYS A 587 -3.77 -19.08 -7.84
C LYS A 587 -4.05 -20.00 -6.67
N LEU A 588 -4.92 -20.97 -6.90
CA LEU A 588 -5.34 -22.01 -5.97
C LEU A 588 -4.70 -23.33 -6.35
N ASP A 589 -4.09 -24.01 -5.38
CA ASP A 589 -3.58 -25.37 -5.59
C ASP A 589 -4.75 -26.34 -5.74
N GLU A 590 -4.71 -27.22 -6.75
CA GLU A 590 -5.78 -28.16 -7.06
C GLU A 590 -5.29 -29.60 -7.31
N VAL A 591 -6.12 -30.57 -6.95
CA VAL A 591 -5.93 -32.00 -7.24
C VAL A 591 -7.19 -32.54 -7.91
N GLY A 592 -7.09 -32.94 -9.17
CA GLY A 592 -8.25 -33.45 -9.92
C GLY A 592 -9.33 -32.38 -10.20
N GLY A 593 -8.96 -31.10 -10.21
CA GLY A 593 -9.88 -29.96 -10.42
C GLY A 593 -10.62 -29.50 -9.16
N GLU A 594 -10.31 -30.06 -7.99
CA GLU A 594 -10.78 -29.55 -6.69
C GLU A 594 -9.63 -28.84 -5.98
N ALA A 595 -9.92 -27.68 -5.37
CA ALA A 595 -8.96 -26.96 -4.56
C ALA A 595 -8.51 -27.83 -3.37
N VAL A 596 -7.21 -27.81 -3.06
CA VAL A 596 -6.63 -28.52 -1.91
C VAL A 596 -7.18 -27.98 -0.60
N ASN A 597 -7.39 -26.66 -0.55
CA ASN A 597 -7.92 -25.92 0.59
C ASN A 597 -9.42 -25.65 0.46
N GLN A 598 -10.03 -25.20 1.54
CA GLN A 598 -11.45 -24.86 1.57
C GLN A 598 -11.67 -23.48 0.97
N VAL A 599 -12.31 -23.40 -0.19
CA VAL A 599 -12.57 -22.11 -0.87
C VAL A 599 -14.04 -21.74 -0.70
N TYR A 600 -14.28 -20.52 -0.23
CA TYR A 600 -15.62 -19.94 -0.08
C TYR A 600 -15.75 -18.68 -0.92
N LYS A 601 -16.90 -18.54 -1.56
CA LYS A 601 -17.34 -17.34 -2.24
C LYS A 601 -18.21 -16.53 -1.28
N GLY A 602 -17.93 -15.24 -1.15
CA GLY A 602 -18.72 -14.29 -0.37
C GLY A 602 -19.14 -13.08 -1.19
N GLU A 603 -19.99 -12.24 -0.59
CA GLU A 603 -20.47 -10.98 -1.15
C GLU A 603 -20.37 -9.89 -0.08
N ASN A 604 -19.86 -8.70 -0.46
CA ASN A 604 -19.80 -7.55 0.44
C ASN A 604 -21.11 -6.73 0.38
N ASN A 605 -21.21 -5.64 1.16
CA ASN A 605 -22.43 -4.84 1.20
C ASN A 605 -22.74 -4.12 -0.12
N ALA A 606 -21.75 -3.97 -1.01
CA ALA A 606 -21.89 -3.39 -2.33
C ALA A 606 -22.30 -4.41 -3.41
N GLY A 607 -22.50 -5.68 -3.04
CA GLY A 607 -22.83 -6.75 -3.97
C GLY A 607 -21.63 -7.27 -4.78
N GLN A 608 -20.41 -6.88 -4.41
CA GLN A 608 -19.20 -7.37 -5.07
C GLN A 608 -18.86 -8.76 -4.55
N THR A 609 -18.63 -9.68 -5.48
CA THR A 609 -18.20 -11.03 -5.16
C THR A 609 -16.70 -11.07 -4.88
N PHE A 610 -16.28 -11.88 -3.91
CA PHE A 610 -14.87 -12.19 -3.63
C PHE A 610 -14.74 -13.64 -3.19
N PHE A 611 -13.50 -14.10 -3.05
CA PHE A 611 -13.17 -15.45 -2.62
C PHE A 611 -12.20 -15.43 -1.45
N VAL A 612 -12.38 -16.40 -0.55
CA VAL A 612 -11.46 -16.68 0.56
C VAL A 612 -11.02 -18.14 0.45
N GLU A 613 -9.72 -18.36 0.52
CA GLU A 613 -9.10 -19.69 0.63
C GLU A 613 -8.71 -19.90 2.09
N ILE A 614 -9.21 -20.97 2.72
CA ILE A 614 -8.92 -21.32 4.11
C ILE A 614 -8.23 -22.68 4.12
N ASP A 615 -7.11 -22.80 4.84
CA ASP A 615 -6.39 -24.07 4.99
C ASP A 615 -7.36 -25.21 5.34
N LYS A 616 -7.18 -26.36 4.68
CA LYS A 616 -8.06 -27.52 4.86
C LYS A 616 -8.10 -28.08 6.29
N ASN A 617 -7.07 -27.79 7.09
CA ASN A 617 -6.99 -28.26 8.46
C ASN A 617 -7.79 -27.36 9.41
N VAL A 618 -7.99 -26.09 9.07
CA VAL A 618 -8.75 -25.12 9.88
C VAL A 618 -10.23 -25.46 9.86
N GLN A 619 -10.88 -25.38 11.03
CA GLN A 619 -12.32 -25.59 11.14
C GLN A 619 -13.06 -24.36 10.63
N VAL A 620 -14.06 -24.55 9.78
CA VAL A 620 -14.86 -23.45 9.23
C VAL A 620 -16.32 -23.56 9.65
N GLU A 621 -16.84 -22.48 10.22
CA GLU A 621 -18.24 -22.34 10.59
C GLU A 621 -18.88 -21.23 9.72
N VAL A 622 -19.85 -21.59 8.88
CA VAL A 622 -20.64 -20.61 8.11
C VAL A 622 -21.93 -20.31 8.88
N MET A 623 -22.15 -19.04 9.22
CA MET A 623 -23.24 -18.58 10.09
C MET A 623 -24.26 -17.68 9.40
#